data_AF-A0A6J2TE51-F1
#
_entry.id   AF-A0A6J2TE51-F1
#
_cell.length_a   1.000
_cell.length_b   1.000
_cell.length_c   1.000
_cell.angle_alpha   90.00
_cell.angle_beta   90.00
_cell.angle_gamma   90.00
#
_symmetry.space_group_name_H-M   'P 1'
#
loop_
_entity.id
_entity.type
_entity.pdbx_description
1 polymer ?
#
loop_
_entity_poly.entity_id
_entity_poly.type
_entity_poly.pdbx_seq_one_letter_code
_entity_poly.pdbx_strand_id
1 'polypeptide(L)'
;MCNLQEAQQSPNKNQNQKDNSAPRQSPTAAYALYLHREELRRRKIHSARTSMTKIQLTNELISKTKQNISICSNEDLQILARETLFKKNLQRHLHYRRMQLQAWMLAKRQAKNPQ
;
A
#
# COMPACT_ATOMS: atom_id res chain seq x y z
N MET A 1 -31.60 4.31 34.48
CA MET A 1 -30.99 4.69 35.76
C MET A 1 -29.50 4.42 35.64
N CYS A 2 -28.72 5.43 35.22
CA CYS A 2 -27.26 5.37 35.30
C CYS A 2 -26.84 5.63 36.74
N ASN A 3 -25.98 4.78 37.30
CA ASN A 3 -25.32 5.06 38.57
C ASN A 3 -23.92 5.61 38.31
N LEU A 4 -23.63 6.70 39.03
CA LEU A 4 -22.47 7.57 38.97
C LEU A 4 -21.76 7.46 40.33
N GLN A 5 -20.46 7.21 40.31
CA GLN A 5 -19.52 7.35 41.44
C GLN A 5 -18.10 7.40 40.81
N GLU A 6 -17.13 8.24 41.16
CA GLU A 6 -16.98 9.15 42.30
C GLU A 6 -15.86 10.19 42.01
N ALA A 7 -16.05 11.40 42.54
CA ALA A 7 -15.13 12.43 43.05
C ALA A 7 -13.64 12.56 42.62
N GLN A 8 -13.19 13.82 42.36
CA GLN A 8 -12.19 14.54 43.19
C GLN A 8 -11.99 16.02 42.75
N GLN A 9 -11.83 16.93 43.73
CA GLN A 9 -11.61 18.38 43.59
C GLN A 9 -10.14 18.79 43.83
N SER A 10 -9.66 19.70 42.96
CA SER A 10 -8.75 20.87 43.19
C SER A 10 -7.25 20.64 43.53
N PRO A 11 -6.30 21.59 43.25
CA PRO A 11 -6.48 23.01 42.93
C PRO A 11 -5.69 23.59 41.73
N ASN A 12 -6.08 24.82 41.42
CA ASN A 12 -5.58 25.76 40.43
C ASN A 12 -4.08 26.13 40.63
N LYS A 13 -3.27 25.98 39.57
CA LYS A 13 -2.01 26.72 39.39
C LYS A 13 -2.03 27.40 38.03
N ASN A 14 -2.44 28.67 38.04
CA ASN A 14 -2.11 29.66 37.02
C ASN A 14 -0.59 29.74 36.86
N GLN A 15 -0.06 29.21 35.76
CA GLN A 15 1.19 29.71 35.19
C GLN A 15 0.95 30.03 33.73
N ASN A 16 0.84 31.35 33.53
CA ASN A 16 0.82 32.11 32.32
C ASN A 16 2.00 31.68 31.40
N GLN A 17 1.78 30.68 30.54
CA GLN A 17 2.66 30.43 29.41
C GLN A 17 1.98 31.04 28.19
N LYS A 18 2.59 32.12 27.70
CA LYS A 18 2.32 32.69 26.38
C LYS A 18 2.49 31.58 25.35
N ASP A 19 1.38 30.98 24.96
CA ASP A 19 1.31 30.22 23.73
C ASP A 19 1.64 31.19 22.60
N ASN A 20 2.89 31.15 22.14
CA ASN A 20 3.23 31.50 20.77
C ASN A 20 2.59 30.43 19.87
N SER A 21 1.25 30.39 19.84
CA SER A 21 0.49 29.67 18.85
C SER A 21 0.60 30.45 17.55
N ALA A 22 1.78 30.41 16.93
CA ALA A 22 1.83 30.55 15.49
C ALA A 22 0.77 29.58 14.96
N PRO A 23 -0.22 30.04 14.17
CA PRO A 23 -1.20 29.13 13.61
C PRO A 23 -0.39 28.07 12.89
N ARG A 24 -0.51 26.80 13.30
CA ARG A 24 -0.05 25.69 12.48
C ARG A 24 -0.83 25.86 11.19
N GLN A 25 -0.25 26.56 10.23
CA GLN A 25 -0.94 26.91 9.00
C GLN A 25 -1.25 25.56 8.38
N SER A 26 -2.54 25.20 8.41
CA SER A 26 -3.03 24.05 7.69
C SER A 26 -2.46 24.17 6.29
N PRO A 27 -1.84 23.11 5.75
CA PRO A 27 -1.19 23.18 4.45
C PRO A 27 -2.15 23.84 3.47
N THR A 28 -1.70 24.91 2.80
CA THR A 28 -2.51 25.62 1.80
C THR A 28 -3.17 24.58 0.90
N ALA A 29 -4.44 24.77 0.52
CA ALA A 29 -5.20 23.77 -0.24
C ALA A 29 -4.40 23.21 -1.44
N ALA A 30 -3.63 24.07 -2.13
CA ALA A 30 -2.71 23.68 -3.19
C ALA A 30 -1.62 22.68 -2.74
N TYR A 31 -1.01 22.91 -1.58
CA TYR A 31 0.02 22.04 -1.02
C TYR A 31 -0.57 20.72 -0.50
N ALA A 32 -1.75 20.74 0.13
CA ALA A 32 -2.47 19.52 0.50
C ALA A 32 -2.80 18.65 -0.73
N LEU A 33 -3.26 19.27 -1.82
CA LEU A 33 -3.51 18.60 -3.10
C LEU A 33 -2.22 18.06 -3.73
N TYR A 34 -1.11 18.79 -3.63
CA TYR A 34 0.20 18.33 -4.08
C TYR A 34 0.64 17.08 -3.30
N LEU A 35 0.62 17.11 -1.97
CA LEU A 35 0.98 15.95 -1.13
C LEU A 35 0.10 14.73 -1.43
N HIS A 36 -1.20 14.94 -1.62
CA HIS A 36 -2.11 13.87 -2.01
C HIS A 36 -1.71 13.25 -3.37
N ARG A 37 -1.37 14.07 -4.36
CA ARG A 37 -0.89 13.59 -5.68
C ARG A 37 0.44 12.84 -5.57
N GLU A 38 1.36 13.31 -4.73
CA GLU A 38 2.63 12.63 -4.42
C GLU A 38 2.39 11.24 -3.81
N GLU A 39 1.51 11.17 -2.81
CA GLU A 39 1.16 9.93 -2.11
C GLU A 39 0.49 8.92 -3.05
N LEU A 40 -0.43 9.38 -3.90
CA LEU A 40 -1.03 8.54 -4.94
C LEU A 40 0.01 8.00 -5.93
N ARG A 41 1.08 8.73 -6.23
CA ARG A 41 2.16 8.26 -7.10
C ARG A 41 3.03 7.21 -6.40
N ARG A 42 3.41 7.44 -5.13
CA ARG A 42 4.20 6.50 -4.33
C ARG A 42 3.52 5.13 -4.24
N ARG A 43 2.22 5.11 -3.94
CA ARG A 43 1.41 3.86 -3.86
C ARG A 43 1.43 3.04 -5.15
N LYS A 44 1.38 3.70 -6.32
CA LYS A 44 1.42 3.02 -7.63
C LYS A 44 2.78 2.40 -7.94
N ILE A 45 3.88 3.05 -7.54
CA ILE A 45 5.24 2.54 -7.77
C ILE A 45 5.55 1.40 -6.80
N HIS A 46 5.18 1.55 -5.52
CA HIS A 46 5.38 0.52 -4.51
C HIS A 46 4.55 -0.74 -4.79
N SER A 47 3.31 -0.63 -5.27
CA SER A 47 2.49 -1.82 -5.55
C SER A 47 3.11 -2.74 -6.61
N ALA A 48 3.70 -2.17 -7.67
CA ALA A 48 4.39 -2.94 -8.70
C ALA A 48 5.68 -3.61 -8.17
N ARG A 49 6.51 -2.86 -7.42
CA ARG A 49 7.76 -3.40 -6.82
C ARG A 49 7.47 -4.49 -5.79
N THR A 50 6.48 -4.27 -4.92
CA THR A 50 6.01 -5.27 -3.96
C THR A 50 5.48 -6.51 -4.68
N SER A 51 4.72 -6.35 -5.76
CA SER A 51 4.23 -7.50 -6.54
C SER A 51 5.36 -8.30 -7.18
N MET A 52 6.38 -7.62 -7.72
CA MET A 52 7.57 -8.29 -8.26
C MET A 52 8.34 -9.07 -7.19
N THR A 53 8.53 -8.45 -6.02
CA THR A 53 9.19 -9.09 -4.88
C THR A 53 8.40 -10.31 -4.39
N LYS A 54 7.07 -10.22 -4.33
CA LYS A 54 6.19 -11.35 -4.02
C LYS A 54 6.38 -12.49 -5.02
N ILE A 55 6.46 -12.21 -6.32
CA ILE A 55 6.73 -13.24 -7.34
C ILE A 55 8.10 -13.90 -7.10
N GLN A 56 9.14 -13.11 -6.81
CA GLN A 56 10.49 -13.65 -6.57
C GLN A 56 10.50 -14.56 -5.35
N LEU A 57 9.97 -14.11 -4.22
CA LEU A 57 9.90 -14.90 -2.98
C LEU A 57 9.07 -16.18 -3.17
N THR A 58 7.91 -16.08 -3.84
CA THR A 58 7.09 -17.24 -4.19
C THR A 58 7.84 -18.22 -5.10
N ASN A 59 8.64 -17.74 -6.05
CA ASN A 59 9.46 -18.63 -6.89
C ASN A 59 10.49 -19.41 -6.06
N GLU A 60 11.20 -18.72 -5.16
CA GLU A 60 12.18 -19.34 -4.28
C GLU A 60 11.53 -20.42 -3.41
N LEU A 61 10.37 -20.12 -2.83
CA LEU A 61 9.60 -21.07 -2.03
C LEU A 61 9.21 -22.31 -2.84
N ILE A 62 8.61 -22.11 -4.03
CA ILE A 62 8.24 -23.19 -4.95
C ILE A 62 9.45 -24.05 -5.32
N SER A 63 10.60 -23.44 -5.63
CA SER A 63 11.82 -24.16 -6.01
C SER A 63 12.33 -25.03 -4.87
N LYS A 64 12.38 -24.50 -3.64
CA LYS A 64 12.80 -25.25 -2.45
C LYS A 64 11.86 -26.43 -2.17
N THR A 65 10.55 -26.22 -2.23
CA THR A 65 9.57 -27.28 -2.04
C THR A 65 9.70 -28.37 -3.12
N LYS A 66 9.95 -27.97 -4.38
CA LYS A 66 10.16 -28.93 -5.48
C LYS A 66 11.45 -29.75 -5.35
N GLN A 67 12.53 -29.14 -4.86
CA GLN A 67 13.80 -29.84 -4.64
C GLN A 67 13.66 -30.94 -3.59
N ASN A 68 12.78 -30.74 -2.61
CA ASN A 68 12.52 -31.68 -1.51
C ASN A 68 11.25 -32.53 -1.74
N ILE A 69 10.80 -32.70 -2.99
CA ILE A 69 9.49 -33.29 -3.27
C ILE A 69 9.36 -34.75 -2.79
N SER A 70 10.48 -35.48 -2.66
CA SER A 70 10.51 -36.85 -2.14
C SER A 70 10.18 -36.93 -0.64
N ILE A 71 10.36 -35.83 0.10
CA ILE A 71 10.10 -35.72 1.54
C ILE A 71 9.00 -34.70 1.85
N CYS A 72 8.30 -34.18 0.83
CA CYS A 72 7.24 -33.20 0.98
C CYS A 72 6.07 -33.78 1.78
N SER A 73 5.62 -33.04 2.79
CA SER A 73 4.37 -33.35 3.47
C SER A 73 3.17 -33.01 2.59
N ASN A 74 1.98 -33.50 3.00
CA ASN A 74 0.73 -33.11 2.33
C ASN A 74 0.47 -31.59 2.42
N GLU A 75 0.90 -30.96 3.52
CA GLU A 75 0.81 -29.52 3.71
C GLU A 75 1.70 -28.76 2.71
N ASP A 76 2.93 -29.23 2.49
CA ASP A 76 3.85 -28.63 1.51
C ASP A 76 3.29 -28.68 0.08
N LEU A 77 2.59 -29.76 -0.27
CA LEU A 77 1.90 -29.86 -1.56
C LEU A 77 0.75 -28.85 -1.70
N GLN A 78 0.00 -28.62 -0.63
CA GLN A 78 -1.06 -27.59 -0.61
C GLN A 78 -0.47 -26.17 -0.71
N ILE A 79 0.62 -25.90 0.00
CA ILE A 79 1.37 -24.65 -0.09
C ILE A 79 1.87 -24.45 -1.53
N LEU A 80 2.48 -25.47 -2.13
CA LEU A 80 2.97 -25.44 -3.50
C LEU A 80 1.86 -25.11 -4.51
N ALA A 81 0.68 -25.73 -4.36
CA ALA A 81 -0.47 -25.47 -5.21
C ALA A 81 -0.98 -24.03 -5.06
N ARG A 82 -1.14 -23.56 -3.81
CA ARG A 82 -1.56 -22.20 -3.49
C ARG A 82 -0.62 -21.16 -4.07
N GLU A 83 0.68 -21.32 -3.85
CA GLU A 83 1.72 -20.41 -4.29
C GLU A 83 1.85 -20.40 -5.82
N THR A 84 1.69 -21.56 -6.46
CA THR A 84 1.66 -21.65 -7.93
C THR A 84 0.49 -20.86 -8.51
N LEU A 85 -0.71 -20.99 -7.92
CA LEU A 85 -1.88 -20.25 -8.37
C LEU A 85 -1.71 -18.74 -8.11
N PHE A 86 -1.22 -18.37 -6.93
CA PHE A 86 -0.94 -16.99 -6.56
C PHE A 86 0.02 -16.32 -7.56
N LYS A 87 1.14 -16.96 -7.87
CA LYS A 87 2.10 -16.48 -8.87
C LYS A 87 1.44 -16.22 -10.22
N LYS A 88 0.68 -17.18 -10.75
CA LYS A 88 -0.02 -17.04 -12.05
C LYS A 88 -0.99 -15.87 -12.04
N ASN A 89 -1.79 -15.74 -10.99
CA ASN A 89 -2.75 -14.65 -10.84
C ASN A 89 -2.05 -13.28 -10.76
N LEU A 90 -0.96 -13.19 -10.00
CA LEU A 90 -0.22 -11.96 -9.83
C LEU A 90 0.49 -11.53 -11.14
N GLN A 91 1.09 -12.49 -11.86
CA GLN A 91 1.66 -12.23 -13.19
C GLN A 91 0.61 -11.72 -14.18
N ARG A 92 -0.57 -12.36 -14.22
CA ARG A 92 -1.70 -11.92 -15.06
C ARG A 92 -2.14 -10.51 -14.70
N HIS A 93 -2.28 -10.20 -13.42
CA HIS A 93 -2.66 -8.86 -12.95
C HIS A 93 -1.65 -7.80 -13.41
N LEU A 94 -0.34 -8.06 -13.26
CA LEU A 94 0.70 -7.16 -13.71
C LEU A 94 0.72 -6.98 -15.23
N HIS A 95 0.47 -8.06 -15.99
CA HIS A 95 0.38 -8.01 -17.44
C HIS A 95 -0.74 -7.07 -17.91
N TYR A 96 -1.97 -7.26 -17.42
CA TYR A 96 -3.09 -6.38 -17.78
C TYR A 96 -2.86 -4.95 -17.33
N ARG A 97 -2.27 -4.75 -16.15
CA ARG A 97 -1.93 -3.41 -15.68
C ARG A 97 -0.95 -2.71 -16.61
N ARG A 98 0.07 -3.42 -17.11
CA ARG A 98 1.02 -2.89 -18.09
C ARG A 98 0.31 -2.51 -19.39
N MET A 99 -0.57 -3.37 -19.91
CA MET A 99 -1.34 -3.08 -21.13
C MET A 99 -2.22 -1.83 -20.97
N GLN A 100 -2.95 -1.71 -19.84
CA GLN A 100 -3.76 -0.52 -19.56
C GLN A 100 -2.93 0.77 -19.53
N LEU A 101 -1.74 0.73 -18.91
CA LEU A 101 -0.84 1.88 -18.88
C LEU A 101 -0.33 2.25 -20.27
N GLN A 102 0.02 1.26 -21.10
CA GLN A 102 0.45 1.49 -22.48
C GLN A 102 -0.68 2.11 -23.32
N ALA A 103 -1.89 1.57 -23.24
CA ALA A 103 -3.07 2.11 -23.91
C ALA A 103 -3.35 3.57 -23.48
N TRP A 104 -3.29 3.84 -22.18
CA TRP A 104 -3.45 5.21 -21.64
C TRP A 104 -2.38 6.17 -22.16
N MET A 105 -1.11 5.74 -22.24
CA MET A 105 -0.03 6.57 -22.79
C MET A 105 -0.24 6.88 -24.27
N LEU A 106 -0.70 5.92 -25.06
CA LEU A 106 -1.01 6.11 -26.48
C LEU A 106 -2.17 7.10 -26.68
N ALA A 107 -3.27 6.92 -25.95
CA ALA A 107 -4.41 7.84 -26.00
C ALA A 107 -4.01 9.28 -25.63
N LYS A 108 -3.15 9.44 -24.61
CA LYS A 108 -2.63 10.75 -24.21
C LYS A 108 -1.73 11.41 -25.27
N ARG A 109 -1.00 10.62 -26.07
CA ARG A 109 -0.20 11.14 -27.19
C ARG A 109 -1.08 11.61 -28.33
N GLN A 110 -2.13 10.86 -28.67
CA GLN A 110 -3.09 11.24 -29.71
C GLN A 110 -3.84 12.54 -29.35
N ALA A 111 -4.25 12.69 -28.09
CA ALA A 111 -4.89 13.92 -27.61
C ALA A 111 -3.99 15.17 -27.65
N LYS A 112 -2.66 15.01 -27.75
CA LYS A 112 -1.71 16.13 -27.83
C LYS A 112 -1.41 16.59 -29.25
N ASN A 113 -1.67 15.75 -30.25
CA ASN A 113 -1.55 16.07 -31.67
C ASN A 113 -2.92 15.86 -32.35
N PRO A 114 -3.91 16.71 -32.08
CA PRO A 114 -5.14 16.69 -32.86
C PRO A 114 -4.78 17.03 -34.31
N GLN A 115 -5.22 16.20 -35.26
CA GLN A 115 -5.21 16.53 -36.69
C GLN A 115 -6.19 17.67 -36.97
#